data_AF-A0A081BV55-F1
#
_entry.id   AF-A0A081BV55-F1
#
_cell.length_a   1.000
_cell.length_b   1.000
_cell.length_c   1.000
_cell.angle_alpha   90.00
_cell.angle_beta   90.00
_cell.angle_gamma   90.00
#
_symmetry.space_group_name_H-M   'P 1'
#
loop_
_entity.id
_entity.type
_entity.pdbx_description
1 polymer ?
#
loop_
_entity_poly.entity_id
_entity_poly.type
_entity_poly.pdbx_seq_one_letter_code
_entity_poly.pdbx_strand_id
1 'polypeptide(L)'
;MNNNVVNKDDTLQRDSFTELLGQLASNSSAVVHDEIELVIQGIREQVTAARSGVVTVVTGAAISFAACMALCAALILGLTSYMTPVMAALVTGSALAVIGVVIVFIGYKQLKKPILKT
;
A
#
# COMPACT_ATOMS: atom_id res chain seq x y z
N MET A 1 -63.46 42.15 26.44
CA MET A 1 -62.82 40.82 26.57
C MET A 1 -62.23 40.42 25.22
N ASN A 2 -61.05 39.79 25.25
CA ASN A 2 -60.43 38.93 24.23
C ASN A 2 -59.15 39.43 23.50
N ASN A 3 -58.06 39.46 24.27
CA ASN A 3 -56.82 38.70 24.13
C ASN A 3 -56.53 38.08 22.73
N ASN A 4 -55.44 38.51 22.09
CA ASN A 4 -54.60 37.61 21.29
C ASN A 4 -53.14 37.97 21.52
N VAL A 5 -52.51 37.13 22.34
CA VAL A 5 -51.09 37.08 22.66
C VAL A 5 -50.31 36.77 21.37
N VAL A 6 -49.54 37.76 20.92
CA VAL A 6 -48.56 37.61 19.85
C VAL A 6 -47.43 36.73 20.37
N ASN A 7 -47.35 35.52 19.79
CA ASN A 7 -46.31 34.52 19.99
C ASN A 7 -44.94 35.13 19.65
N LYS A 8 -44.04 35.20 20.65
CA LYS A 8 -42.68 35.76 20.53
C LYS A 8 -41.68 34.89 21.29
N ASP A 9 -41.73 33.57 21.13
CA ASP A 9 -40.80 32.67 21.84
C ASP A 9 -40.02 31.69 20.93
N ASP A 10 -40.34 31.59 19.63
CA ASP A 10 -39.71 30.60 18.74
C ASP A 10 -38.31 30.98 18.17
N THR A 11 -37.83 32.21 18.35
CA THR A 11 -36.55 32.66 17.73
C THR A 11 -35.32 32.48 18.62
N LEU A 12 -35.45 32.59 19.95
CA LEU A 12 -34.28 32.58 20.86
C LEU A 12 -33.69 31.17 21.09
N GLN A 13 -34.52 30.13 20.99
CA GLN A 13 -34.08 28.75 21.22
C GLN A 13 -33.31 28.16 20.02
N ARG A 14 -33.58 28.65 18.80
CA ARG A 14 -32.86 28.26 17.58
C ARG A 14 -31.43 28.79 17.56
N ASP A 15 -31.21 30.00 18.06
CA ASP A 15 -29.87 30.60 18.13
C ASP A 15 -28.99 29.83 19.13
N SER A 16 -29.51 29.47 20.31
CA SER A 16 -28.74 28.76 21.34
C SER A 16 -28.35 27.33 20.95
N PHE A 17 -29.24 26.57 20.27
CA PHE A 17 -28.90 25.24 19.74
C PHE A 17 -27.88 25.31 18.59
N THR A 18 -27.99 26.34 17.73
CA THR A 18 -27.04 26.56 16.62
C THR A 18 -25.67 26.97 17.15
N GLU A 19 -25.62 27.74 18.23
CA GLU A 19 -24.38 28.21 18.86
C GLU A 19 -23.66 27.11 19.66
N LEU A 20 -24.41 26.21 20.31
CA LEU A 20 -23.84 25.00 20.94
C LEU A 20 -23.29 24.02 19.91
N LEU A 21 -23.98 23.82 18.78
CA LEU A 21 -23.46 23.02 17.66
C LEU A 21 -22.26 23.68 16.99
N GLY A 22 -22.24 25.02 16.88
CA GLY A 22 -21.09 25.79 16.40
C GLY A 22 -19.87 25.66 17.29
N GLN A 23 -20.05 25.69 18.62
CA GLN A 23 -18.97 25.47 19.59
C GLN A 23 -18.47 24.02 19.59
N LEU A 24 -19.36 23.04 19.39
CA LEU A 24 -18.96 21.62 19.28
C LEU A 24 -18.26 21.32 17.95
N ALA A 25 -18.67 21.97 16.86
CA ALA A 25 -18.01 21.89 15.56
C ALA A 25 -16.64 22.61 15.56
N SER A 26 -16.54 23.74 16.26
CA SER A 26 -15.28 24.46 16.48
C SER A 26 -14.30 23.65 17.32
N ASN A 27 -14.76 23.04 18.43
CA ASN A 27 -13.91 22.17 19.26
C ASN A 27 -13.56 20.85 18.56
N SER A 28 -14.49 20.27 17.79
CA SER A 28 -14.18 19.07 16.98
C SER A 28 -13.20 19.39 15.87
N SER A 29 -13.34 20.52 15.17
CA SER A 29 -12.44 20.96 14.11
C SER A 29 -10.99 21.09 14.59
N ALA A 30 -10.76 21.51 15.84
CA ALA A 30 -9.42 21.61 16.40
C ALA A 30 -8.79 20.23 16.62
N VAL A 31 -9.57 19.27 17.12
CA VAL A 31 -9.12 17.89 17.36
C VAL A 31 -8.86 17.12 16.06
N VAL A 32 -9.69 17.32 15.02
CA VAL A 32 -9.44 16.67 13.72
C VAL A 32 -8.21 17.25 13.02
N HIS A 33 -7.88 18.53 13.24
CA HIS A 33 -6.71 19.15 12.63
C HIS A 33 -5.40 18.54 13.16
N ASP A 34 -5.32 18.33 14.48
CA ASP A 34 -4.16 17.70 15.11
C ASP A 34 -4.01 16.23 14.67
N GLU A 35 -5.11 15.48 14.55
CA GLU A 35 -5.06 14.11 14.02
C GLU A 35 -4.63 14.07 12.54
N ILE A 36 -5.06 15.03 11.72
CA ILE A 36 -4.63 15.14 10.32
C ILE A 36 -3.14 15.44 10.22
N GLU A 37 -2.61 16.33 11.07
CA GLU A 37 -1.20 16.68 11.07
C GLU A 37 -0.32 15.49 11.51
N LEU A 38 -0.78 14.74 12.53
CA LEU A 38 -0.13 13.51 12.98
C LEU A 38 -0.15 12.40 11.90
N VAL A 39 -1.27 12.22 11.19
CA VAL A 39 -1.40 11.28 10.06
C VAL A 39 -0.47 11.66 8.92
N ILE A 40 -0.39 12.95 8.57
CA ILE A 40 0.54 13.44 7.54
C ILE A 40 1.99 13.16 7.93
N GLN A 41 2.34 13.32 9.21
CA GLN A 41 3.67 13.07 9.72
C GLN A 41 4.03 11.58 9.66
N GLY A 42 3.11 10.70 10.08
CA GLY A 42 3.26 9.25 9.97
C GLY A 42 3.39 8.75 8.52
N ILE A 43 2.71 9.39 7.56
CA ILE A 43 2.88 9.07 6.13
C ILE A 43 4.28 9.47 5.64
N ARG A 44 4.79 10.66 6.01
CA ARG A 44 6.14 11.11 5.64
C ARG A 44 7.25 10.24 6.21
N GLU A 45 7.08 9.77 7.44
CA GLU A 45 8.02 8.88 8.11
C GLU A 45 8.00 7.48 7.47
N GLN A 46 6.82 6.93 7.15
CA GLN A 46 6.70 5.68 6.40
C GLN A 46 7.31 5.77 4.99
N VAL A 47 7.14 6.89 4.29
CA VAL A 47 7.79 7.13 2.98
C VAL A 47 9.31 7.17 3.12
N THR A 48 9.82 7.78 4.19
CA THR A 48 11.27 7.86 4.45
C THR A 48 11.86 6.50 4.82
N ALA A 49 11.15 5.71 5.64
CA ALA A 49 11.51 4.34 5.97
C ALA A 49 11.48 3.43 4.73
N ALA A 50 10.46 3.57 3.88
CA ALA A 50 10.38 2.87 2.59
C ALA A 50 11.57 3.22 1.68
N ARG A 51 12.03 4.48 1.68
CA ARG A 51 13.19 4.93 0.90
C ARG A 51 14.50 4.23 1.32
N SER A 52 14.68 3.98 2.62
CA SER A 52 15.83 3.22 3.14
C SER A 52 15.77 1.75 2.72
N GLY A 53 14.56 1.16 2.72
CA GLY A 53 14.33 -0.20 2.25
C GLY A 53 14.56 -0.40 0.75
N VAL A 54 14.36 0.63 -0.08
CA VAL A 54 14.57 0.51 -1.53
C VAL A 54 16.03 0.18 -1.87
N VAL A 55 17.00 0.79 -1.18
CA VAL A 55 18.43 0.56 -1.48
C VAL A 55 18.80 -0.89 -1.17
N THR A 56 18.38 -1.42 -0.02
CA THR A 56 18.67 -2.82 0.37
C THR A 56 17.96 -3.82 -0.54
N VAL A 57 16.74 -3.51 -0.98
CA VAL A 57 16.00 -4.33 -1.96
C VAL A 57 16.72 -4.36 -3.31
N VAL A 58 17.20 -3.22 -3.81
CA VAL A 58 17.92 -3.15 -5.10
C VAL A 58 19.25 -3.91 -5.02
N THR A 59 20.02 -3.73 -3.94
CA THR A 59 21.28 -4.48 -3.74
C THR A 59 21.02 -5.98 -3.60
N GLY A 60 20.01 -6.37 -2.83
CA GLY A 60 19.61 -7.77 -2.68
C GLY A 60 19.13 -8.40 -4.00
N ALA A 61 18.39 -7.65 -4.82
CA ALA A 61 17.95 -8.08 -6.14
C ALA A 61 19.13 -8.28 -7.09
N ALA A 62 20.12 -7.37 -7.08
CA ALA A 62 21.33 -7.50 -7.90
C ALA A 62 22.15 -8.75 -7.52
N ILE A 63 22.33 -9.00 -6.21
CA ILE A 63 23.02 -10.20 -5.72
C ILE A 63 22.23 -11.47 -6.08
N SER A 64 20.91 -11.46 -5.88
CA SER A 64 20.05 -12.59 -6.23
C SER A 64 20.08 -12.89 -7.73
N PHE A 65 20.15 -11.86 -8.57
CA PHE A 65 20.29 -12.01 -10.02
C PHE A 65 21.63 -12.66 -10.39
N ALA A 66 22.74 -12.21 -9.79
CA ALA A 66 24.05 -12.81 -10.00
C ALA A 66 24.10 -14.28 -9.52
N ALA A 67 23.52 -14.58 -8.36
CA ALA A 67 23.41 -15.93 -7.83
C ALA A 67 22.55 -16.84 -8.74
N CYS A 68 21.46 -16.30 -9.31
CA CYS A 68 20.61 -17.03 -10.26
C CYS A 68 21.38 -17.42 -11.53
N MET A 69 22.19 -16.50 -12.07
CA MET A 69 23.08 -16.80 -13.22
C MET A 69 24.08 -17.92 -12.89
N ALA A 70 24.69 -17.87 -11.71
CA ALA A 70 25.61 -18.92 -11.26
C ALA A 70 24.89 -20.28 -11.09
N LEU A 71 23.66 -20.27 -10.56
CA LEU A 71 22.85 -21.49 -10.40
C LEU A 71 22.45 -22.09 -11.76
N CYS A 72 22.12 -21.27 -12.75
CA CYS A 72 21.90 -21.72 -14.13
C CYS A 72 23.14 -22.38 -14.71
N ALA A 73 24.31 -21.75 -14.56
CA ALA A 73 25.57 -22.32 -15.05
C ALA A 73 25.89 -23.66 -14.36
N ALA A 74 25.74 -23.74 -13.04
CA ALA A 74 25.94 -24.96 -12.26
C ALA A 74 24.97 -26.08 -12.68
N LEU A 75 23.70 -25.76 -12.93
CA LEU A 75 22.69 -26.74 -13.35
C LEU A 75 22.96 -27.26 -14.77
N ILE A 76 23.38 -26.40 -15.69
CA ILE A 76 23.81 -26.80 -17.04
C ILE A 76 25.03 -27.72 -16.95
N LEU A 77 26.06 -27.35 -16.18
CA LEU A 77 27.26 -28.16 -16.01
C LEU A 77 26.94 -29.53 -15.37
N GLY A 78 26.07 -29.56 -14.35
CA GLY A 78 25.63 -30.79 -13.71
C GLY A 78 24.86 -31.72 -14.65
N LEU A 79 23.97 -31.18 -15.48
CA LEU A 79 23.23 -31.96 -16.48
C LEU A 79 24.09 -32.39 -17.68
N THR A 80 25.19 -31.67 -17.96
CA THR A 80 26.07 -32.01 -19.08
C THR A 80 26.75 -33.38 -18.89
N SER A 81 26.87 -33.87 -17.65
CA SER A 81 27.32 -35.25 -17.38
C SER A 81 26.32 -36.33 -17.82
N TYR A 82 25.05 -35.98 -18.04
CA TYR A 82 23.99 -36.90 -18.43
C TYR A 82 23.49 -36.68 -19.86
N MET A 83 23.67 -35.49 -20.45
CA MET A 83 23.17 -35.14 -21.79
C MET A 83 24.04 -34.09 -22.48
N THR A 84 23.85 -33.90 -23.80
CA THR A 84 24.50 -32.84 -24.58
C THR A 84 24.23 -31.45 -23.97
N PRO A 85 25.21 -30.54 -23.92
CA PRO A 85 25.08 -29.23 -23.26
C PRO A 85 23.91 -28.38 -23.80
N VAL A 86 23.54 -28.54 -25.08
CA VAL A 86 22.39 -27.84 -25.69
C VAL A 86 21.06 -28.28 -25.05
N MET A 87 20.89 -29.59 -24.80
CA MET A 87 19.67 -30.12 -24.17
C MET A 87 19.62 -29.73 -22.69
N ALA A 88 20.76 -29.74 -22.00
CA ALA A 88 20.87 -29.31 -20.61
C ALA A 88 20.44 -27.85 -20.42
N ALA A 89 20.89 -26.96 -21.32
CA ALA A 89 20.52 -25.55 -21.33
C ALA A 89 19.02 -25.35 -21.61
N LEU A 90 18.44 -26.09 -22.55
CA LEU A 90 17.01 -26.02 -22.87
C LEU A 90 16.13 -26.46 -21.70
N VAL A 91 16.44 -27.60 -21.07
CA VAL A 91 15.68 -28.11 -19.92
C VAL A 91 15.78 -27.14 -18.74
N THR A 92 16.99 -26.68 -18.42
CA THR A 92 17.21 -25.71 -17.33
C THR A 92 16.46 -24.41 -17.58
N GLY A 93 16.58 -23.85 -18.79
CA GLY A 93 15.86 -22.63 -19.18
C GLY A 93 14.36 -22.79 -19.13
N SER A 94 13.83 -23.94 -19.58
CA SER A 94 12.39 -24.22 -19.53
C SER A 94 11.87 -24.30 -18.08
N ALA A 95 12.62 -24.94 -17.17
CA ALA A 95 12.25 -25.04 -15.77
C ALA A 95 12.22 -23.66 -15.09
N LEU A 96 13.24 -22.82 -15.34
CA LEU A 96 13.25 -21.44 -14.83
C LEU A 96 12.13 -20.59 -15.44
N ALA A 97 11.82 -20.76 -16.73
CA ALA A 97 10.73 -20.04 -17.38
C ALA A 97 9.38 -20.35 -16.71
N VAL A 98 9.12 -21.61 -16.37
CA VAL A 98 7.90 -22.00 -15.63
C VAL A 98 7.83 -21.30 -14.28
N ILE A 99 8.93 -21.30 -13.51
CA ILE A 99 8.98 -20.62 -12.21
C ILE A 99 8.74 -19.12 -12.38
N GLY A 100 9.38 -18.50 -13.36
CA GLY A 100 9.22 -17.08 -13.68
C GLY A 100 7.76 -16.72 -14.03
N VAL A 101 7.11 -17.53 -14.85
CA VAL A 101 5.69 -17.35 -15.20
C VAL A 101 4.80 -17.43 -13.97
N VAL A 102 5.04 -18.38 -13.05
CA VAL A 102 4.27 -18.49 -11.80
C VAL A 102 4.41 -17.23 -10.95
N ILE A 103 5.63 -16.73 -10.78
CA ILE A 103 5.89 -15.50 -10.00
C ILE A 103 5.20 -14.29 -10.65
N VAL A 104 5.31 -14.13 -11.97
CA VAL A 104 4.63 -13.05 -12.71
C VAL A 104 3.11 -13.17 -12.54
N PHE A 105 2.56 -14.38 -12.58
CA PHE A 105 1.13 -14.60 -12.41
C PHE A 105 0.65 -14.22 -11.00
N ILE A 106 1.44 -14.54 -9.98
CA ILE A 106 1.16 -14.14 -8.58
C ILE A 106 1.24 -12.62 -8.45
N GLY A 107 2.30 -11.99 -8.97
CA GLY A 107 2.48 -10.54 -8.95
C GLY A 107 1.34 -9.81 -9.67
N TYR A 108 0.97 -10.29 -10.86
CA TYR A 108 -0.15 -9.75 -11.62
C TYR A 108 -1.48 -9.89 -10.87
N LYS A 109 -1.72 -11.02 -10.19
CA LYS A 109 -2.88 -11.21 -9.32
C LYS A 109 -2.89 -10.25 -8.13
N GLN A 110 -1.73 -9.95 -7.53
CA GLN A 110 -1.61 -9.02 -6.41
C GLN A 110 -1.89 -7.57 -6.87
N LEU A 111 -1.40 -7.18 -8.05
CA LEU A 111 -1.64 -5.85 -8.63
C LEU A 111 -3.09 -5.68 -9.12
N LYS A 112 -3.72 -6.76 -9.57
CA LYS A 112 -5.13 -6.77 -9.97
C LYS A 112 -6.12 -6.79 -8.81
N LYS A 113 -5.69 -7.00 -7.56
CA LYS A 113 -6.58 -6.80 -6.43
C LYS A 113 -6.95 -5.30 -6.39
N PRO A 114 -8.21 -4.93 -6.65
CA PRO A 114 -8.61 -3.54 -6.50
C PRO A 114 -8.35 -3.14 -5.05
N ILE A 115 -7.74 -1.97 -4.85
CA ILE A 115 -7.38 -1.37 -3.56
C ILE A 115 -8.63 -1.01 -2.71
N LEU A 116 -9.80 -1.58 -3.01
CA LEU A 116 -11.09 -1.34 -2.36
C LEU A 116 -11.54 -2.57 -1.60
N LYS A 117 -10.90 -2.83 -0.45
CA LYS A 117 -11.60 -3.41 0.71
C LYS A 117 -10.79 -3.19 1.98
N THR A 118 -10.80 -1.98 2.50
CA THR A 118 -10.92 -1.59 3.92
C THR A 118 -11.12 -0.09 3.93
#